data_AF-W6NKJ3-F1
#
_entry.id   AF-W6NKJ3-F1
#
_cell.length_a   1.000
_cell.length_b   1.000
_cell.length_c   1.000
_cell.angle_alpha   90.00
_cell.angle_beta   90.00
_cell.angle_gamma   90.00
#
_symmetry.space_group_name_H-M   'P 1'
#
loop_
_entity.id
_entity.type
_entity.pdbx_description
1 polymer ?
#
loop_
_entity_poly.entity_id
_entity_poly.type
_entity_poly.pdbx_seq_one_letter_code
_entity_poly.pdbx_strand_id
1 'polypeptide(L)' 'MEKINQQNNLYEQFLKYSYWDLKELFKKAKTKEEQDFYMNLSNMVLQKEQKRVIGK' A
#
# COMPACT_ATOMS: atom_id res chain seq x y z
N MET A 1 -7.07 27.91 9.71
CA MET A 1 -6.07 27.04 9.04
C MET A 1 -5.95 25.80 9.91
N GLU A 2 -6.64 24.71 9.55
CA GLU A 2 -6.55 23.44 10.26
C GLU A 2 -5.08 22.98 10.26
N LYS A 3 -4.56 22.69 11.45
CA LYS A 3 -3.25 22.06 11.60
C LYS A 3 -3.36 20.65 11.01
N ILE A 4 -2.95 20.48 9.74
CA ILE A 4 -2.78 19.16 9.13
C ILE A 4 -1.72 18.46 9.97
N ASN A 5 -2.19 17.58 10.85
CA ASN A 5 -1.37 16.85 11.78
C ASN A 5 -0.45 15.94 10.95
N GLN A 6 0.81 16.34 10.80
CA GLN A 6 1.85 15.66 10.00
C GLN A 6 2.16 14.23 10.47
N GLN A 7 1.39 13.68 11.41
CA GLN A 7 1.67 12.43 12.08
C GLN A 7 1.09 11.19 11.41
N ASN A 8 0.07 11.26 10.54
CA ASN A 8 -0.61 10.03 10.11
C ASN A 8 -1.29 10.14 8.73
N ASN A 9 -0.54 10.37 7.66
CA ASN A 9 -1.09 10.10 6.33
C ASN A 9 -1.31 8.59 6.23
N LEU A 10 -2.56 8.17 6.06
CA LEU A 10 -2.96 6.77 5.89
C LEU A 10 -2.09 6.08 4.82
N TYR A 11 -1.78 6.78 3.73
CA TYR A 11 -0.89 6.30 2.68
C TYR A 11 0.53 5.97 3.18
N GLU A 12 1.12 6.82 4.02
CA GLU A 12 2.47 6.61 4.57
C GLU A 12 2.51 5.44 5.56
N GLN A 13 1.41 5.20 6.27
CA GLN A 13 1.29 4.00 7.11
C GLN A 13 1.23 2.74 6.25
N PHE A 14 0.49 2.77 5.13
CA PHE A 14 0.40 1.64 4.22
C PHE A 14 1.69 1.35 3.46
N LEU A 15 2.53 2.35 3.20
CA LEU A 15 3.85 2.16 2.59
C LEU A 15 4.83 1.35 3.44
N LYS A 16 4.56 1.16 4.73
CA LYS A 16 5.39 0.33 5.63
C LYS A 16 5.10 -1.16 5.50
N TYR A 17 3.97 -1.54 4.91
CA TYR A 17 3.60 -2.93 4.73
C TYR A 17 4.39 -3.55 3.58
N SER A 18 4.86 -4.78 3.81
CA SER A 18 5.46 -5.56 2.74
C SER A 18 4.39 -6.08 1.78
N TYR A 19 4.81 -6.51 0.59
CA TYR A 19 3.92 -7.19 -0.35
C TYR A 19 3.22 -8.41 0.28
N TRP A 20 3.92 -9.14 1.16
CA TRP A 20 3.34 -10.29 1.86
C TRP A 20 2.24 -9.89 2.85
N ASP A 21 2.42 -8.79 3.56
CA ASP A 21 1.40 -8.30 4.48
C ASP A 21 0.16 -7.84 3.72
N LEU A 22 0.33 -7.12 2.61
CA LEU A 22 -0.77 -6.70 1.74
C LEU A 22 -1.51 -7.91 1.14
N LYS A 23 -0.79 -8.98 0.80
CA LYS A 23 -1.38 -10.23 0.31
C LYS A 23 -2.20 -10.94 1.39
N GLU A 24 -1.76 -10.92 2.65
CA GLU A 24 -2.54 -11.47 3.76
C GLU A 24 -3.78 -10.62 4.07
N LEU A 25 -3.67 -9.30 3.99
CA LEU A 25 -4.82 -8.38 4.11
C LEU A 25 -5.83 -8.59 2.98
N PHE A 26 -5.35 -8.78 1.75
CA PHE A 26 -6.19 -9.13 0.60
C PHE A 26 -6.99 -10.42 0.82
N LYS A 27 -6.37 -11.47 1.37
CA LYS A 27 -7.08 -12.73 1.67
C LYS A 27 -8.13 -12.58 2.78
N LYS A 28 -7.92 -11.66 3.72
CA LYS A 28 -8.81 -11.40 4.86
C LYS A 28 -9.90 -10.38 4.55
N ALA A 29 -9.80 -9.68 3.42
CA ALA A 29 -10.77 -8.69 2.98
C ALA A 29 -12.15 -9.35 2.77
N LYS A 30 -13.19 -8.69 3.26
CA LYS A 30 -14.57 -9.17 3.24
C LYS A 30 -15.33 -8.67 2.03
N THR A 31 -14.95 -7.51 1.51
CA THR A 31 -15.60 -6.90 0.35
C THR A 31 -14.66 -6.83 -0.84
N LYS A 32 -15.25 -6.67 -2.02
CA LYS A 32 -14.49 -6.49 -3.26
C LYS A 32 -13.72 -5.18 -3.25
N GLU A 33 -14.32 -4.14 -2.68
CA GLU A 33 -13.69 -2.82 -2.55
C GLU A 33 -12.42 -2.88 -1.69
N GLU A 34 -12.44 -3.66 -0.60
CA GLU A 34 -11.26 -3.89 0.23
C GLU A 34 -10.19 -4.69 -0.53
N GLN A 35 -10.60 -5.72 -1.27
CA GLN A 35 -9.70 -6.51 -2.11
C GLN A 35 -9.02 -5.63 -3.19
N ASP A 36 -9.80 -4.81 -3.89
CA ASP A 36 -9.30 -3.91 -4.93
C ASP A 36 -8.35 -2.85 -4.33
N PHE A 37 -8.63 -2.37 -3.12
CA PHE A 37 -7.73 -1.47 -2.39
C PHE A 37 -6.36 -2.11 -2.11
N TYR A 38 -6.33 -3.31 -1.53
CA TYR A 38 -5.06 -4.00 -1.25
C TYR A 38 -4.31 -4.42 -2.52
N MET A 39 -5.03 -4.76 -3.60
CA MET A 39 -4.44 -5.05 -4.90
C MET A 39 -3.73 -3.81 -5.49
N ASN A 40 -4.37 -2.64 -5.42
CA ASN A 40 -3.79 -1.38 -5.89
C ASN A 40 -2.54 -1.00 -5.09
N LEU A 41 -2.56 -1.15 -3.76
CA LEU A 41 -1.38 -0.94 -2.91
C LEU A 41 -0.25 -1.91 -3.27
N SER A 42 -0.57 -3.18 -3.48
CA SER A 42 0.42 -4.21 -3.86
C SER A 42 1.09 -3.87 -5.19
N ASN A 43 0.31 -3.43 -6.18
CA ASN A 43 0.82 -2.98 -7.47
C ASN A 43 1.75 -1.76 -7.34
N MET A 44 1.42 -0.78 -6.50
CA MET A 44 2.29 0.38 -6.26
C MET A 44 3.64 -0.03 -5.65
N VAL A 45 3.63 -0.92 -4.65
CA VAL A 45 4.86 -1.44 -4.03
C VAL A 45 5.71 -2.19 -5.06
N LEU A 46 5.10 -3.05 -5.88
CA LEU A 46 5.81 -3.77 -6.94
C LEU A 46 6.42 -2.84 -7.99
N GLN A 47 5.68 -1.83 -8.45
CA GLN A 47 6.21 -0.86 -9.41
C GLN A 47 7.40 -0.06 -8.85
N LYS A 48 7.36 0.28 -7.55
CA LYS A 48 8.49 0.94 -6.88
C LYS A 48 9.72 0.04 -6.84
N GLU A 49 9.55 -1.23 -6.49
CA GLU A 49 10.66 -2.20 -6.50
C GLU A 49 11.19 -2.48 -7.91
N GLN A 50 10.31 -2.58 -8.91
CA GLN A 50 10.70 -2.71 -10.32
C GLN A 50 11.54 -1.52 -10.77
N LYS A 51 11.14 -0.28 -10.47
CA LYS A 51 11.95 0.92 -10.76
C LYS A 51 13.31 0.87 -10.06
N ARG A 52 13.40 0.34 -8.84
CA ARG A 52 14.66 0.20 -8.10
C ARG A 52 15.61 -0.84 -8.74
N VAL A 53 15.06 -1.92 -9.29
CA VAL A 53 15.83 -3.04 -9.86
C VAL A 53 16.19 -2.80 -11.33
N ILE A 54 15.24 -2.33 -12.14
CA ILE A 54 15.36 -2.12 -13.60
C ILE A 54 15.88 -0.71 -13.93
N GLY A 55 15.73 0.26 -13.04
CA GLY A 55 16.32 1.60 -13.19
C GLY A 55 17.84 1.64 -12.97
N LYS A 56 18.50 0.48 -12.92
CA LYS A 56 19.94 0.27 -13.00
C LYS A 56 20.25 -0.45 -14.31
#